data_AF-A0A1F9BKD4-F1
#
_entry.id   AF-A0A1F9BKD4-F1
#
_cell.length_a   1.000
_cell.length_b   1.000
_cell.length_c   1.000
_cell.angle_alpha   90.00
_cell.angle_beta   90.00
_cell.angle_gamma   90.00
#
_symmetry.space_group_name_H-M   'P 1'
#
loop_
_entity.id
_entity.type
_entity.pdbx_description
1 polymer ?
#
loop_
_entity_poly.entity_id
_entity_poly.type
_entity_poly.pdbx_seq_one_letter_code
_entity_poly.pdbx_strand_id
1 'polypeptide(L)'
;MTHKKWFVIIGLVALAALLCTSLAQAAAPAAPAAPGDRLTVSGVIKNPSNKGVKEVEVQVLVDGRQVTPVGKDADILTGKPGGYVADFILPAGTLPNAKLEIKAFKPNWEPLAPSPLQVVDAGADAQGNRLFQAARNFTLKRAVTPAFWLATIILILVYLIISFEWMHRTLAAFLGAALILFITYTAGVLDKGYFILSFEDAMGAIDLNVIFLLLGMMIFVGVLKKTGMFQFLAYKAYAWAKGNVFVLSFVLQFLTAVISAFLDNVTTMLLVIPVTIEIAVTLKVHPLNFLIPQAFASNVGGTATLIGDPPNILIGSYTGLTFGAFVVNLALVCTVCLIISCFYFLWWHKKDYLKAEVQDVNRTIAFLREQYKITDKKLMTQGLILLGFTILLFAFHGFLHMQVSVAALIGSLMLLAISKVDIVEMLEHEVEWPSLMFFVGLFMVIAGAEETGLIQQIANSVLYFSQGKLWLAIILILWVSAIASAFIDNIPFTATMLPIVLFMSESFGLPKDNVLWWSLSLGACLGGNGTMIGASANVVTVGLAEKAGYHISFVEYMRRCWWPMMITVTICMFYLLLFY
;
A
#
# COMPACT_ATOMS: atom_id res chain seq x y z
N MET A 1 0.09 0.36 57.40
CA MET A 1 -1.13 0.92 56.77
C MET A 1 -0.94 2.44 56.57
N THR A 2 0.04 2.88 55.78
CA THR A 2 0.48 4.30 55.79
C THR A 2 0.97 4.85 54.44
N HIS A 3 1.27 4.02 53.44
CA HIS A 3 1.76 4.50 52.13
C HIS A 3 0.65 4.80 51.09
N LYS A 4 -0.52 4.13 51.16
CA LYS A 4 -1.63 4.36 50.21
C LYS A 4 -2.31 5.73 50.38
N LYS A 5 -2.32 6.30 51.58
CA LYS A 5 -2.94 7.63 51.82
C LYS A 5 -2.11 8.78 51.24
N TRP A 6 -0.79 8.64 51.21
CA TRP A 6 0.10 9.65 50.63
C TRP A 6 -0.04 9.78 49.11
N PHE A 7 -0.19 8.67 48.38
CA PHE A 7 -0.42 8.71 46.94
C PHE A 7 -1.78 9.32 46.56
N VAL A 8 -2.82 9.10 47.37
CA VAL A 8 -4.13 9.71 47.14
C VAL A 8 -4.11 11.21 47.43
N ILE A 9 -3.38 11.65 48.46
CA ILE A 9 -3.24 13.08 48.78
C ILE A 9 -2.39 13.79 47.71
N ILE A 10 -1.28 13.20 47.27
CA ILE A 10 -0.45 13.76 46.18
C ILE A 10 -1.25 13.79 44.87
N GLY A 11 -2.04 12.75 44.58
CA GLY A 11 -2.92 12.71 43.41
C GLY A 11 -4.01 13.79 43.46
N LEU A 12 -4.62 14.02 44.63
CA LEU A 12 -5.64 15.06 44.81
C LEU A 12 -5.05 16.48 44.77
N VAL A 13 -3.83 16.68 45.28
CA VAL A 13 -3.13 17.97 45.19
C VAL A 13 -2.67 18.25 43.76
N ALA A 14 -2.22 17.23 43.02
CA ALA A 14 -1.90 17.37 41.60
C ALA A 14 -3.15 17.63 40.74
N LEU A 15 -4.28 16.97 41.05
CA LEU A 15 -5.55 17.22 40.38
C LEU A 15 -6.11 18.62 40.71
N ALA A 16 -5.98 19.08 41.95
CA ALA A 16 -6.34 20.44 42.36
C ALA A 16 -5.43 21.49 41.72
N ALA A 17 -4.13 21.22 41.58
CA ALA A 17 -3.20 22.10 40.86
C ALA A 17 -3.52 22.15 39.36
N LEU A 18 -3.89 21.04 38.73
CA LEU A 18 -4.34 20.96 37.33
C LEU A 18 -5.69 21.66 37.11
N LEU A 19 -6.62 21.56 38.08
CA LEU A 19 -7.89 22.26 38.04
C LEU A 19 -7.71 23.77 38.27
N CYS A 20 -6.81 24.18 39.16
CA CYS A 20 -6.47 25.59 39.37
C CYS A 20 -5.72 26.20 38.17
N THR A 21 -4.88 25.45 37.44
CA THR A 21 -4.27 25.95 36.20
C THR A 21 -5.27 26.02 35.04
N SER A 22 -6.28 25.13 35.00
CA SER A 22 -7.37 25.19 34.01
C SER A 22 -8.37 26.32 34.27
N LEU A 23 -8.58 26.70 35.53
CA LEU A 23 -9.46 27.83 35.92
C LEU A 23 -8.72 29.18 35.94
N ALA A 24 -7.38 29.18 35.93
CA ALA A 24 -6.55 30.38 35.80
C ALA A 24 -6.27 30.77 34.34
N GLN A 25 -6.77 30.03 33.36
CA GLN A 25 -6.89 30.49 31.96
C GLN A 25 -8.26 31.15 31.71
N ALA A 26 -8.79 31.88 32.70
CA ALA A 26 -9.61 33.03 32.38
C ALA A 26 -8.72 34.01 31.62
N ALA A 27 -9.04 34.25 30.35
CA ALA A 27 -8.32 35.12 29.44
C ALA A 27 -7.80 36.36 30.17
N ALA A 28 -6.46 36.50 30.27
CA ALA A 28 -5.86 37.78 30.58
C ALA A 28 -6.47 38.80 29.60
N PRO A 29 -6.93 39.98 30.06
CA PRO A 29 -7.43 41.00 29.15
C PRO A 29 -6.31 41.25 28.14
N ALA A 30 -6.65 41.06 26.85
CA ALA A 30 -5.73 41.33 25.76
C ALA A 30 -5.11 42.70 25.98
N ALA A 31 -3.79 42.80 25.81
CA ALA A 31 -3.09 44.08 25.80
C ALA A 31 -3.89 45.08 24.93
N PRO A 32 -4.03 46.35 25.34
CA PRO A 32 -4.81 47.32 24.58
C PRO A 32 -4.35 47.29 23.12
N ALA A 33 -5.28 46.91 22.23
CA ALA A 33 -5.00 46.76 20.82
C ALA A 33 -4.50 48.09 20.26
N ALA A 34 -3.45 48.06 19.46
CA ALA A 34 -2.97 49.24 18.77
C ALA A 34 -4.13 49.86 17.94
N PRO A 35 -4.35 51.18 17.99
CA PRO A 35 -5.42 51.83 17.25
C PRO A 35 -5.24 51.62 15.75
N GLY A 36 -6.28 51.12 15.06
CA GLY A 36 -6.21 50.80 13.64
C GLY A 36 -7.44 50.07 13.09
N ASP A 37 -7.53 49.98 11.76
CA ASP A 37 -8.54 49.18 11.07
C ASP A 37 -8.15 47.69 11.20
N ARG A 38 -9.05 46.86 11.73
CA ARG A 38 -8.83 45.42 11.90
C ARG A 38 -9.41 44.67 10.72
N LEU A 39 -8.60 43.87 10.05
CA LEU A 39 -9.01 43.09 8.89
C LEU A 39 -8.84 41.60 9.15
N THR A 40 -9.90 40.83 9.02
CA THR A 40 -9.84 39.37 8.97
C THR A 40 -9.96 38.89 7.53
N VAL A 41 -8.94 38.18 7.05
CA VAL A 41 -8.94 37.55 5.72
C VAL A 41 -9.10 36.04 5.88
N SER A 42 -10.05 35.45 5.17
CA SER A 42 -10.32 34.00 5.23
C SER A 42 -10.64 33.40 3.87
N GLY A 43 -10.54 32.08 3.77
CA GLY A 43 -10.91 31.36 2.56
C GLY A 43 -10.41 29.93 2.53
N VAL A 44 -10.68 29.26 1.42
CA VAL A 44 -10.21 27.90 1.14
C VAL A 44 -9.56 27.86 -0.23
N ILE A 45 -8.35 27.32 -0.30
CA ILE A 45 -7.67 27.01 -1.55
C ILE A 45 -7.87 25.54 -1.88
N LYS A 46 -8.41 25.26 -3.05
CA LYS A 46 -8.74 23.92 -3.53
C LYS A 46 -8.02 23.57 -4.83
N ASN A 47 -7.99 22.30 -5.18
CA ASN A 47 -7.59 21.82 -6.50
C ASN A 47 -8.83 21.69 -7.42
N PRO A 48 -8.66 21.36 -8.72
CA PRO A 48 -9.79 21.22 -9.66
C PRO A 48 -10.79 20.12 -9.27
N SER A 49 -10.38 19.17 -8.43
CA SER A 49 -11.22 18.10 -7.87
C SER A 49 -11.85 18.49 -6.52
N ASN A 50 -11.89 19.78 -6.19
CA ASN A 50 -12.54 20.34 -5.01
C ASN A 50 -11.93 19.88 -3.66
N LYS A 51 -10.71 19.32 -3.66
CA LYS A 51 -9.95 19.00 -2.44
C LYS A 51 -9.11 20.18 -1.99
N GLY A 52 -9.01 20.39 -0.68
CA GLY A 52 -8.17 21.42 -0.08
C GLY A 52 -6.68 21.21 -0.37
N VAL A 53 -5.97 22.30 -0.67
CA VAL A 53 -4.51 22.28 -0.88
C VAL A 53 -3.85 22.82 0.38
N LYS A 54 -3.16 21.93 1.11
CA LYS A 54 -2.40 22.27 2.31
C LYS A 54 -1.10 23.02 1.99
N GLU A 55 -0.52 23.70 2.97
CA GLU A 55 0.82 24.32 2.90
C GLU A 55 1.00 25.24 1.69
N VAL A 56 -0.07 25.94 1.30
CA VAL A 56 0.01 27.03 0.35
C VAL A 56 0.39 28.27 1.13
N GLU A 57 1.48 28.93 0.72
CA GLU A 57 1.89 30.23 1.24
C GLU A 57 0.95 31.29 0.69
N VAL A 58 0.18 31.91 1.58
CA VAL A 58 -0.81 32.95 1.27
C VAL A 58 -0.29 34.28 1.79
N GLN A 59 -0.20 35.26 0.89
CA GLN A 59 0.26 36.60 1.20
C GLN A 59 -0.83 37.61 0.84
N VAL A 60 -1.09 38.54 1.76
CA VAL A 60 -2.06 39.62 1.58
C VAL A 60 -1.31 40.90 1.26
N LEU A 61 -1.79 41.61 0.24
CA LEU A 61 -1.24 42.85 -0.28
C LEU A 61 -2.26 43.97 -0.06
N VAL A 62 -1.81 45.08 0.53
CA VAL A 62 -2.59 46.33 0.65
C VAL A 62 -1.88 47.39 -0.18
N ASP A 63 -2.55 47.90 -1.21
CA ASP A 63 -1.98 48.85 -2.19
C ASP A 63 -0.64 48.38 -2.78
N GLY A 64 -0.55 47.06 -3.05
CA GLY A 64 0.64 46.41 -3.60
C GLY A 64 1.76 46.14 -2.59
N ARG A 65 1.61 46.50 -1.31
CA ARG A 65 2.58 46.19 -0.24
C ARG A 65 2.12 45.01 0.59
N GLN A 66 3.02 44.07 0.87
CA GLN A 66 2.73 42.92 1.72
C GLN A 66 2.54 43.36 3.16
N VAL A 67 1.47 42.88 3.80
CA VAL A 67 1.18 43.13 5.21
C VAL A 67 1.40 41.87 6.03
N THR A 68 1.91 42.01 7.25
CA THR A 68 2.17 40.90 8.15
C THR A 68 0.96 40.62 9.04
N PRO A 69 0.56 39.35 9.19
CA PRO A 69 -0.54 38.97 10.07
C PRO A 69 -0.19 39.14 11.55
N VAL A 70 -1.20 39.44 12.37
CA VAL A 70 -1.05 39.63 13.83
C VAL A 70 -0.62 38.31 14.48
N GLY A 71 0.41 38.37 15.32
CA GLY A 71 0.89 37.22 16.10
C GLY A 71 1.67 36.17 15.31
N LYS A 72 2.10 36.49 14.07
CA LYS A 72 2.94 35.62 13.24
C LYS A 72 4.07 36.41 12.60
N ASP A 73 5.28 35.86 12.64
CA ASP A 73 6.48 36.45 12.03
C ASP A 73 6.64 36.09 10.53
N ALA A 74 5.66 35.39 9.92
CA ALA A 74 5.74 34.83 8.57
C ALA A 74 4.37 34.77 7.85
N ASP A 75 4.40 34.34 6.58
CA ASP A 75 3.24 34.14 5.71
C ASP A 75 2.22 33.12 6.25
N ILE A 76 1.00 33.20 5.73
CA ILE A 76 -0.09 32.32 6.16
C ILE A 76 0.03 31.01 5.38
N LEU A 77 0.21 29.89 6.07
CA LEU A 77 0.13 28.57 5.46
C LEU A 77 -1.29 27.99 5.58
N THR A 78 -1.81 27.44 4.48
CA THR A 78 -3.09 26.71 4.54
C THR A 78 -2.96 25.42 5.34
N GLY A 79 -4.01 25.09 6.11
CA GLY A 79 -4.11 23.80 6.80
C GLY A 79 -4.46 22.65 5.87
N LYS A 80 -4.53 21.41 6.40
CA LYS A 80 -4.96 20.21 5.65
C LYS A 80 -6.23 20.37 4.79
N PRO A 81 -7.32 21.02 5.27
CA PRO A 81 -8.52 21.23 4.45
C PRO A 81 -8.38 22.36 3.41
N GLY A 82 -7.19 22.96 3.25
CA GLY A 82 -6.92 24.09 2.37
C GLY A 82 -7.38 25.44 2.92
N GLY A 83 -7.91 25.47 4.15
CA GLY A 83 -8.38 26.69 4.79
C GLY A 83 -7.23 27.59 5.22
N TYR A 84 -7.41 28.90 5.07
CA TYR A 84 -6.56 29.95 5.63
C TYR A 84 -7.42 31.00 6.34
N VAL A 85 -6.91 31.49 7.46
CA VAL A 85 -7.48 32.62 8.21
C VAL A 85 -6.32 33.41 8.80
N ALA A 86 -6.38 34.73 8.69
CA ALA A 86 -5.45 35.62 9.36
C ALA A 86 -6.07 36.98 9.65
N ASP A 87 -5.65 37.53 10.77
CA ASP A 87 -6.03 38.86 11.22
C ASP A 87 -4.88 39.84 10.98
N PHE A 88 -5.21 41.06 10.60
CA PHE A 88 -4.27 42.14 10.30
C PHE A 88 -4.70 43.41 11.04
N ILE A 89 -3.73 44.19 11.50
CA ILE A 89 -3.95 45.54 12.04
C ILE A 89 -3.35 46.52 11.03
N LEU A 90 -4.22 47.33 10.42
CA LEU A 90 -3.84 48.35 9.44
C LEU A 90 -3.98 49.75 10.05
N PRO A 91 -3.27 50.77 9.52
CA PRO A 91 -3.48 52.15 9.93
C PRO A 91 -4.95 52.57 9.80
N ALA A 92 -5.47 53.35 10.73
CA ALA A 92 -6.87 53.78 10.72
C ALA A 92 -7.23 54.55 9.44
N GLY A 93 -8.36 54.20 8.81
CA GLY A 93 -8.84 54.83 7.57
C GLY A 93 -8.24 54.27 6.28
N THR A 94 -7.44 53.21 6.38
CA THR A 94 -6.92 52.49 5.20
C THR A 94 -8.06 51.79 4.46
N LEU A 95 -9.02 51.20 5.18
CA LEU A 95 -10.18 50.54 4.61
C LEU A 95 -11.43 51.43 4.73
N PRO A 96 -12.35 51.40 3.73
CA PRO A 96 -12.46 50.44 2.64
C PRO A 96 -11.74 50.84 1.32
N ASN A 97 -11.04 51.98 1.30
CA ASN A 97 -10.55 52.57 0.03
C ASN A 97 -9.27 51.92 -0.51
N ALA A 98 -8.47 51.27 0.33
CA ALA A 98 -7.26 50.58 -0.11
C ALA A 98 -7.57 49.35 -0.98
N LYS A 99 -6.70 49.09 -1.95
CA LYS A 99 -6.80 47.91 -2.82
C LYS A 99 -6.25 46.70 -2.07
N LEU A 100 -7.16 45.84 -1.61
CA LEU A 100 -6.81 44.56 -0.98
C LEU A 100 -6.65 43.47 -2.04
N GLU A 101 -5.49 42.85 -2.10
CA GLU A 101 -5.19 41.74 -3.01
C GLU A 101 -4.60 40.55 -2.26
N ILE A 102 -4.76 39.36 -2.83
CA ILE A 102 -4.20 38.13 -2.30
C ILE A 102 -3.40 37.43 -3.39
N LYS A 103 -2.21 36.96 -3.01
CA LYS A 103 -1.38 36.08 -3.83
C LYS A 103 -1.10 34.80 -3.05
N ALA A 104 -0.93 33.71 -3.76
CA ALA A 104 -0.69 32.42 -3.14
C ALA A 104 0.34 31.64 -3.95
N PHE A 105 1.24 30.95 -3.26
CA PHE A 105 2.31 30.18 -3.86
C PHE A 105 2.45 28.81 -3.19
N LYS A 106 2.67 27.78 -4.00
CA LYS A 106 3.09 26.46 -3.53
C LYS A 106 3.94 25.81 -4.63
N PRO A 107 5.07 25.15 -4.29
CA PRO A 107 5.84 24.37 -5.25
C PRO A 107 4.95 23.36 -6.00
N ASN A 108 5.18 23.20 -7.30
CA ASN A 108 4.42 22.27 -8.18
C ASN A 108 2.95 22.68 -8.41
N TRP A 109 2.58 23.91 -8.09
CA TRP A 109 1.30 24.53 -8.42
C TRP A 109 1.51 25.83 -9.21
N GLU A 110 0.54 26.17 -10.07
CA GLU A 110 0.51 27.46 -10.74
C GLU A 110 0.35 28.57 -9.68
N PRO A 111 1.22 29.59 -9.65
CA PRO A 111 1.11 30.67 -8.67
C PRO A 111 -0.18 31.46 -8.88
N LEU A 112 -0.87 31.78 -7.79
CA LEU A 112 -2.01 32.70 -7.84
C LEU A 112 -1.49 34.13 -7.95
N ALA A 113 -1.68 34.73 -9.12
CA ALA A 113 -1.40 36.14 -9.34
C ALA A 113 -2.25 37.03 -8.40
N PRO A 114 -1.76 38.23 -8.03
CA PRO A 114 -2.49 39.17 -7.18
C PRO A 114 -3.94 39.34 -7.63
N SER A 115 -4.85 38.86 -6.79
CA SER A 115 -6.28 38.81 -7.08
C SER A 115 -7.02 39.71 -6.09
N PRO A 116 -7.96 40.56 -6.54
CA PRO A 116 -8.64 41.49 -5.64
C PRO A 116 -9.54 40.75 -4.64
N LEU A 117 -9.57 41.25 -3.41
CA LEU A 117 -10.47 40.81 -2.34
C LEU A 117 -11.54 41.87 -2.11
N GLN A 118 -12.80 41.42 -1.98
CA GLN A 118 -13.90 42.30 -1.61
C GLN A 118 -13.92 42.46 -0.10
N VAL A 119 -13.80 43.71 0.36
CA VAL A 119 -13.83 44.07 1.79
C VAL A 119 -15.26 44.38 2.19
N VAL A 120 -15.69 43.80 3.30
CA VAL A 120 -17.01 44.02 3.92
C VAL A 120 -16.79 44.68 5.27
N ASP A 121 -17.49 45.79 5.53
CA ASP A 121 -17.51 46.45 6.84
C ASP A 121 -18.30 45.57 7.82
N ALA A 122 -17.64 45.15 8.90
CA ALA A 122 -18.17 44.25 9.92
C ALA A 122 -18.52 44.99 11.23
N GLY A 123 -18.54 46.33 11.22
CA GLY A 123 -18.88 47.17 12.35
C GLY A 123 -17.66 47.64 13.14
N ALA A 124 -17.79 47.78 14.46
CA ALA A 124 -16.71 48.22 15.33
C ALA A 124 -16.60 47.30 16.56
N ASP A 125 -15.38 47.13 17.08
CA ASP A 125 -15.15 46.39 18.31
C ASP A 125 -15.59 47.19 19.55
N ALA A 126 -15.56 46.55 20.73
CA ALA A 126 -15.92 47.18 22.00
C ALA A 126 -15.03 48.38 22.38
N GLN A 127 -13.90 48.58 21.69
CA GLN A 127 -12.98 49.70 21.86
C GLN A 127 -13.15 50.78 20.78
N GLY A 128 -14.12 50.62 19.87
CA GLY A 128 -14.41 51.58 18.79
C GLY A 128 -13.52 51.44 17.55
N ASN A 129 -12.68 50.40 17.44
CA ASN A 129 -11.89 50.15 16.23
C ASN A 129 -12.78 49.55 15.15
N ARG A 130 -12.58 49.95 13.88
CA ARG A 130 -13.36 49.45 12.74
C ARG A 130 -12.94 48.03 12.39
N LEU A 131 -13.92 47.16 12.20
CA LEU A 131 -13.76 45.75 11.83
C LEU A 131 -14.09 45.57 10.35
N PHE A 132 -13.24 44.88 9.63
CA PHE A 132 -13.40 44.55 8.23
C PHE A 132 -13.16 43.06 8.01
N GLN A 133 -13.89 42.48 7.06
CA GLN A 133 -13.74 41.08 6.67
C GLN A 133 -13.59 40.96 5.17
N ALA A 134 -12.72 40.05 4.73
CA ALA A 134 -12.59 39.66 3.34
C ALA A 134 -12.51 38.14 3.24
N ALA A 135 -13.36 37.53 2.41
CA ALA A 135 -13.37 36.10 2.21
C ALA A 135 -13.41 35.73 0.73
N ARG A 136 -12.53 34.81 0.31
CA ARG A 136 -12.56 34.31 -1.08
C ARG A 136 -11.97 32.90 -1.17
N ASN A 137 -12.59 32.05 -1.97
CA ASN A 137 -12.06 30.72 -2.28
C ASN A 137 -11.31 30.76 -3.61
N PHE A 138 -10.24 29.98 -3.71
CA PHE A 138 -9.41 29.88 -4.92
C PHE A 138 -9.24 28.43 -5.34
N THR A 139 -9.01 28.23 -6.64
CA THR A 139 -8.63 26.93 -7.19
C THR A 139 -7.25 27.03 -7.81
N LEU A 140 -6.29 26.26 -7.31
CA LEU A 140 -4.94 26.14 -7.88
C LEU A 140 -4.88 24.94 -8.82
N LYS A 141 -4.12 25.06 -9.90
CA LYS A 141 -3.82 23.96 -10.82
C LYS A 141 -2.38 23.49 -10.62
N ARG A 142 -2.12 22.21 -10.91
CA ARG A 142 -0.75 21.67 -10.87
C ARG A 142 0.09 22.30 -11.99
N ALA A 143 1.33 22.64 -11.68
CA ALA A 143 2.30 23.13 -12.66
C ALA A 143 3.34 22.04 -12.95
N VAL A 144 3.80 21.97 -14.20
CA VAL A 144 4.94 21.11 -14.57
C VAL A 144 6.22 21.86 -14.27
N THR A 145 6.95 21.40 -13.26
CA THR A 145 8.19 22.00 -12.74
C THR A 145 9.38 21.08 -13.01
N PRO A 146 10.63 21.53 -12.78
CA PRO A 146 11.78 20.63 -12.74
C PRO A 146 11.60 19.48 -11.75
N ALA A 147 11.01 19.72 -10.57
CA ALA A 147 10.69 18.69 -9.59
C ALA A 147 9.80 17.58 -10.15
N PHE A 148 8.80 17.92 -10.98
CA PHE A 148 7.96 16.93 -11.68
C PHE A 148 8.79 15.96 -12.52
N TRP A 149 9.70 16.49 -13.35
CA TRP A 149 10.53 15.65 -14.21
C TRP A 149 11.52 14.83 -13.41
N LEU A 150 12.14 15.41 -12.37
CA LEU A 150 13.07 14.70 -11.50
C LEU A 150 12.39 13.54 -10.75
N ALA A 151 11.23 13.77 -10.14
CA ALA A 151 10.47 12.72 -9.48
C ALA A 151 10.05 11.62 -10.46
N THR A 152 9.62 11.98 -11.66
CA THR A 152 9.26 11.04 -12.73
C THR A 152 10.46 10.20 -13.16
N ILE A 153 11.61 10.82 -13.41
CA ILE A 153 12.84 10.13 -13.79
C ILE A 153 13.30 9.19 -12.68
N ILE A 154 13.29 9.64 -11.42
CA ILE A 154 13.66 8.80 -10.27
C ILE A 154 12.74 7.60 -10.16
N LEU A 155 11.42 7.79 -10.25
CA LEU A 155 10.45 6.69 -10.19
C LEU A 155 10.70 5.66 -11.31
N ILE A 156 10.86 6.13 -12.56
CA ILE A 156 11.15 5.27 -13.71
C ILE A 156 12.46 4.53 -13.52
N LEU A 157 13.52 5.20 -13.07
CA LEU A 157 14.82 4.57 -12.81
C LEU A 157 14.73 3.50 -11.73
N VAL A 158 14.04 3.79 -10.62
CA VAL A 158 13.81 2.80 -9.55
C VAL A 158 13.10 1.57 -10.13
N TYR A 159 12.08 1.75 -10.96
CA TYR A 159 11.35 0.64 -11.59
C TYR A 159 12.21 -0.15 -12.57
N LEU A 160 12.96 0.51 -13.45
CA LEU A 160 13.85 -0.18 -14.38
C LEU A 160 14.91 -0.99 -13.63
N ILE A 161 15.51 -0.42 -12.58
CA ILE A 161 16.49 -1.10 -11.74
C ILE A 161 15.88 -2.34 -11.08
N ILE A 162 14.64 -2.25 -10.56
CA ILE A 162 13.94 -3.37 -9.94
C ILE A 162 13.59 -4.43 -10.99
N SER A 163 12.95 -4.04 -12.09
CA SER A 163 12.50 -4.95 -13.16
C SER A 163 13.65 -5.71 -13.83
N PHE A 164 14.80 -5.04 -14.04
CA PHE A 164 15.99 -5.68 -14.61
C PHE A 164 16.90 -6.33 -13.56
N GLU A 165 16.50 -6.30 -12.28
CA GLU A 165 17.25 -6.85 -11.15
C GLU A 165 18.72 -6.38 -11.11
N TRP A 166 19.01 -5.15 -11.57
CA TRP A 166 20.39 -4.61 -11.60
C TRP A 166 20.98 -4.45 -10.20
N MET A 167 20.13 -4.27 -9.19
CA MET A 167 20.50 -4.31 -7.78
C MET A 167 19.32 -4.78 -6.94
N HIS A 168 19.58 -5.05 -5.65
CA HIS A 168 18.53 -5.45 -4.72
C HIS A 168 17.42 -4.39 -4.63
N ARG A 169 16.15 -4.81 -4.76
CA ARG A 169 14.97 -3.93 -4.78
C ARG A 169 14.91 -2.91 -3.64
N THR A 170 15.26 -3.35 -2.42
CA THR A 170 15.32 -2.51 -1.23
C THR A 170 16.31 -1.36 -1.39
N LEU A 171 17.50 -1.64 -1.92
CA LEU A 171 18.52 -0.62 -2.15
C LEU A 171 18.05 0.37 -3.21
N ALA A 172 17.45 -0.11 -4.30
CA ALA A 172 16.90 0.76 -5.35
C ALA A 172 15.84 1.73 -4.80
N ALA A 173 14.89 1.23 -4.00
CA ALA A 173 13.85 2.04 -3.38
C ALA A 173 14.42 3.09 -2.41
N PHE A 174 15.37 2.71 -1.55
CA PHE A 174 16.02 3.67 -0.63
C PHE A 174 16.89 4.70 -1.33
N LEU A 175 17.61 4.30 -2.38
CA LEU A 175 18.38 5.26 -3.18
C LEU A 175 17.43 6.26 -3.85
N GLY A 176 16.30 5.81 -4.39
CA GLY A 176 15.27 6.71 -4.93
C GLY A 176 14.73 7.69 -3.88
N ALA A 177 14.36 7.19 -2.70
CA ALA A 177 13.88 8.02 -1.60
C ALA A 177 14.94 9.02 -1.11
N ALA A 178 16.18 8.56 -0.95
CA ALA A 178 17.30 9.38 -0.54
C ALA A 178 17.62 10.47 -1.58
N LEU A 179 17.55 10.15 -2.88
CA LEU A 179 17.74 11.13 -3.96
C LEU A 179 16.62 12.19 -3.96
N ILE A 180 15.37 11.79 -3.76
CA ILE A 180 14.24 12.74 -3.65
C ILE A 180 14.45 13.71 -2.49
N LEU A 181 14.80 13.20 -1.31
CA LEU A 181 15.06 14.04 -0.14
C LEU A 181 16.31 14.89 -0.33
N PHE A 182 17.38 14.33 -0.90
CA PHE A 182 18.60 15.05 -1.20
C PHE A 182 18.33 16.24 -2.13
N ILE A 183 17.61 16.04 -3.23
CA ILE A 183 17.24 17.12 -4.16
C ILE A 183 16.38 18.15 -3.44
N THR A 184 15.40 17.72 -2.64
CA THR A 184 14.49 18.63 -1.93
C THR A 184 15.23 19.52 -0.94
N TYR A 185 16.16 18.97 -0.16
CA TYR A 185 16.90 19.71 0.87
C TYR A 185 18.19 20.38 0.37
N THR A 186 18.54 20.22 -0.91
CA THR A 186 19.66 20.93 -1.54
C THR A 186 19.15 21.91 -2.59
N ALA A 187 18.86 21.43 -3.80
CA ALA A 187 18.34 22.25 -4.90
C ALA A 187 16.99 22.88 -4.57
N GLY A 188 16.09 22.16 -3.89
CA GLY A 188 14.76 22.66 -3.49
C GLY A 188 14.78 23.78 -2.45
N VAL A 189 15.89 23.93 -1.71
CA VAL A 189 16.11 25.06 -0.79
C VAL A 189 16.57 26.30 -1.56
N LEU A 190 17.41 26.11 -2.58
CA LEU A 190 17.90 27.21 -3.44
C LEU A 190 16.82 27.72 -4.40
N ASP A 191 16.06 26.79 -5.00
CA ASP A 191 14.96 27.08 -5.91
C ASP A 191 13.79 26.15 -5.61
N LYS A 192 12.68 26.75 -5.19
CA LYS A 192 11.44 26.05 -4.84
C LYS A 192 10.85 25.24 -6.01
N GLY A 193 11.25 25.50 -7.26
CA GLY A 193 10.89 24.68 -8.42
C GLY A 193 11.48 23.26 -8.40
N TYR A 194 12.49 23.00 -7.56
CA TYR A 194 13.10 21.68 -7.35
C TYR A 194 12.59 20.98 -6.08
N PHE A 195 11.66 21.59 -5.34
CA PHE A 195 11.11 20.99 -4.14
C PHE A 195 10.17 19.82 -4.51
N ILE A 196 10.54 18.60 -4.14
CA ILE A 196 9.77 17.38 -4.45
C ILE A 196 8.89 16.99 -3.25
N LEU A 197 9.49 16.67 -2.10
CA LEU A 197 8.80 16.09 -0.95
C LEU A 197 9.52 16.42 0.36
N SER A 198 8.80 16.93 1.36
CA SER A 198 9.35 17.17 2.70
C SER A 198 9.64 15.86 3.44
N PHE A 199 10.53 15.88 4.42
CA PHE A 199 10.80 14.72 5.27
C PHE A 199 9.56 14.30 6.07
N GLU A 200 8.80 15.27 6.59
CA GLU A 200 7.57 15.04 7.33
C GLU A 200 6.52 14.36 6.47
N ASP A 201 6.36 14.79 5.21
CA ASP A 201 5.45 14.15 4.25
C ASP A 201 5.95 12.76 3.82
N ALA A 202 7.26 12.61 3.64
CA ALA A 202 7.85 11.32 3.32
C ALA A 202 7.64 10.30 4.45
N MET A 203 7.83 10.71 5.71
CA MET A 203 7.52 9.88 6.87
C MET A 203 6.03 9.62 7.02
N GLY A 204 5.19 10.62 6.74
CA GLY A 204 3.73 10.50 6.77
C GLY A 204 3.16 9.60 5.67
N ALA A 205 3.90 9.42 4.57
CA ALA A 205 3.51 8.53 3.47
C ALA A 205 3.76 7.04 3.76
N ILE A 206 4.58 6.71 4.77
CA ILE A 206 4.87 5.32 5.12
C ILE A 206 3.64 4.68 5.74
N ASP A 207 3.07 3.67 5.07
CA ASP A 207 1.93 2.95 5.60
C ASP A 207 2.36 1.87 6.62
N LEU A 208 2.36 2.26 7.90
CA LEU A 208 2.69 1.35 9.00
C LEU A 208 1.73 0.17 9.12
N ASN A 209 0.49 0.25 8.61
CA ASN A 209 -0.40 -0.89 8.62
C ASN A 209 0.12 -2.02 7.75
N VAL A 210 0.61 -1.68 6.56
CA VAL A 210 1.20 -2.64 5.64
C VAL A 210 2.44 -3.28 6.28
N ILE A 211 3.33 -2.46 6.86
CA ILE A 211 4.57 -2.94 7.50
C ILE A 211 4.26 -3.89 8.67
N PHE A 212 3.38 -3.49 9.59
CA PHE A 212 3.06 -4.31 10.76
C PHE A 212 2.21 -5.54 10.43
N LEU A 213 1.35 -5.46 9.41
CA LEU A 213 0.63 -6.61 8.91
C LEU A 213 1.59 -7.67 8.36
N LEU A 214 2.52 -7.28 7.48
CA LEU A 214 3.53 -8.19 6.93
C LEU A 214 4.42 -8.77 8.04
N LEU A 215 4.90 -7.94 8.97
CA LEU A 215 5.68 -8.40 10.12
C LEU A 215 4.92 -9.45 10.93
N GLY A 216 3.65 -9.20 11.25
CA GLY A 216 2.82 -10.14 12.00
C GLY A 216 2.64 -11.48 11.28
N MET A 217 2.40 -11.44 9.97
CA MET A 217 2.24 -12.65 9.16
C MET A 217 3.55 -13.42 8.98
N MET A 218 4.68 -12.75 8.75
CA MET A 218 6.00 -13.39 8.65
C MET A 218 6.37 -14.12 9.94
N ILE A 219 6.10 -13.52 11.11
CA ILE A 219 6.30 -14.18 12.41
C ILE A 219 5.43 -15.44 12.52
N PHE A 220 4.14 -15.36 12.13
CA PHE A 220 3.24 -16.51 12.14
C PHE A 220 3.80 -17.68 11.32
N VAL A 221 4.26 -17.39 10.11
CA VAL A 221 4.79 -18.44 9.23
C VAL A 221 6.12 -18.98 9.74
N GLY A 222 7.00 -18.13 10.27
CA GLY A 222 8.25 -18.55 10.91
C GLY A 222 8.01 -19.58 12.02
N VAL A 223 7.01 -19.35 12.88
CA VAL A 223 6.63 -20.30 13.92
C VAL A 223 6.06 -21.59 13.33
N LEU A 224 5.14 -21.50 12.36
CA LEU A 224 4.52 -22.69 11.74
C LEU A 224 5.54 -23.53 10.97
N LYS A 225 6.53 -22.92 10.34
CA LYS A 225 7.61 -23.59 9.60
C LYS A 225 8.42 -24.52 10.49
N LYS A 226 8.68 -24.14 11.75
CA LYS A 226 9.40 -24.98 12.72
C LYS A 226 8.68 -26.29 13.06
N THR A 227 7.37 -26.37 12.81
CA THR A 227 6.55 -27.55 13.15
C THR A 227 6.64 -28.69 12.13
N GLY A 228 7.26 -28.46 10.97
CA GLY A 228 7.28 -29.43 9.86
C GLY A 228 5.94 -29.57 9.13
N MET A 229 4.96 -28.68 9.39
CA MET A 229 3.62 -28.75 8.82
C MET A 229 3.64 -28.70 7.28
N PHE A 230 4.46 -27.85 6.68
CA PHE A 230 4.50 -27.69 5.23
C PHE A 230 5.07 -28.92 4.52
N GLN A 231 6.14 -29.51 5.07
CA GLN A 231 6.71 -30.76 4.60
C GLN A 231 5.69 -31.91 4.72
N PHE A 232 4.98 -31.97 5.84
CA PHE A 232 3.91 -32.95 6.05
C PHE A 232 2.77 -32.80 5.04
N LEU A 233 2.34 -31.56 4.73
CA LEU A 233 1.31 -31.29 3.73
C LEU A 233 1.74 -31.74 2.32
N ALA A 234 3.01 -31.55 1.98
CA ALA A 234 3.55 -31.99 0.70
C ALA A 234 3.66 -33.52 0.60
N TYR A 235 4.05 -34.22 1.68
CA TYR A 235 3.89 -35.68 1.78
C TYR A 235 2.43 -36.11 1.56
N LYS A 236 1.47 -35.43 2.21
CA LYS A 236 0.05 -35.72 2.06
C LYS A 236 -0.42 -35.53 0.63
N ALA A 237 0.04 -34.48 -0.05
CA ALA A 237 -0.25 -34.26 -1.46
C ALA A 237 0.21 -35.45 -2.33
N TYR A 238 1.43 -35.94 -2.12
CA TYR A 238 1.93 -37.14 -2.79
C TYR A 238 1.11 -38.39 -2.48
N ALA A 239 0.77 -38.60 -1.19
CA ALA A 239 -0.03 -39.74 -0.76
C ALA A 239 -1.46 -39.72 -1.34
N TRP A 240 -2.09 -38.55 -1.47
CA TRP A 240 -3.40 -38.39 -2.09
C TRP A 240 -3.37 -38.65 -3.59
N ALA A 241 -2.27 -38.32 -4.25
CA ALA A 241 -2.09 -38.58 -5.68
C ALA A 241 -2.00 -40.07 -6.02
N LYS A 242 -1.63 -40.93 -5.07
CA LYS A 242 -1.53 -42.40 -5.23
C LYS A 242 -0.78 -42.83 -6.50
N GLY A 243 0.29 -42.11 -6.84
CA GLY A 243 1.11 -42.35 -8.03
C GLY A 243 0.58 -41.74 -9.33
N ASN A 244 -0.57 -41.06 -9.33
CA ASN A 244 -1.04 -40.33 -10.51
C ASN A 244 -0.45 -38.91 -10.53
N VAL A 245 0.46 -38.66 -11.47
CA VAL A 245 1.18 -37.39 -11.61
C VAL A 245 0.27 -36.21 -11.98
N PHE A 246 -0.81 -36.45 -12.72
CA PHE A 246 -1.79 -35.41 -13.03
C PHE A 246 -2.55 -34.98 -11.77
N VAL A 247 -2.98 -35.95 -10.96
CA VAL A 247 -3.63 -35.67 -9.68
C VAL A 247 -2.66 -34.97 -8.73
N LEU A 248 -1.40 -35.40 -8.69
CA LEU A 248 -0.36 -34.75 -7.90
C LEU A 248 -0.20 -33.28 -8.29
N SER A 249 -0.05 -32.98 -9.58
CA SER A 249 0.11 -31.60 -10.06
C SER A 249 -1.10 -30.74 -9.69
N PHE A 250 -2.31 -31.26 -9.83
CA PHE A 250 -3.54 -30.55 -9.44
C PHE A 250 -3.59 -30.29 -7.93
N VAL A 251 -3.31 -31.31 -7.11
CA VAL A 251 -3.33 -31.20 -5.64
C VAL A 251 -2.27 -30.22 -5.15
N LEU A 252 -1.08 -30.25 -5.74
CA LEU A 252 0.00 -29.32 -5.42
C LEU A 252 -0.38 -27.87 -5.73
N GLN A 253 -0.94 -27.61 -6.92
CA GLN A 253 -1.44 -26.27 -7.28
C GLN A 253 -2.55 -25.79 -6.35
N PHE A 254 -3.55 -26.64 -6.10
CA PHE A 254 -4.68 -26.29 -5.24
C PHE A 254 -4.24 -26.02 -3.79
N LEU A 255 -3.37 -26.88 -3.24
CA LEU A 255 -2.81 -26.72 -1.91
C LEU A 255 -1.99 -25.43 -1.81
N THR A 256 -1.13 -25.16 -2.81
CA THR A 256 -0.35 -23.92 -2.88
C THR A 256 -1.27 -22.70 -2.88
N ALA A 257 -2.32 -22.68 -3.72
CA ALA A 257 -3.27 -21.57 -3.79
C ALA A 257 -4.00 -21.34 -2.45
N VAL A 258 -4.44 -22.41 -1.77
CA VAL A 258 -5.12 -22.30 -0.48
C VAL A 258 -4.17 -21.78 0.60
N ILE A 259 -2.92 -22.25 0.63
CA ILE A 259 -1.92 -21.74 1.59
C ILE A 259 -1.65 -20.26 1.32
N SER A 260 -1.45 -19.88 0.05
CA SER A 260 -1.26 -18.50 -0.40
C SER A 260 -2.46 -17.59 -0.10
N ALA A 261 -3.67 -18.12 0.02
CA ALA A 261 -4.83 -17.31 0.39
C ALA A 261 -4.75 -16.79 1.84
N PHE A 262 -3.90 -17.38 2.69
CA PHE A 262 -3.77 -17.00 4.10
C PHE A 262 -2.35 -16.58 4.49
N LEU A 263 -1.36 -16.93 3.68
CA LEU A 263 0.05 -16.59 3.85
C LEU A 263 0.53 -15.82 2.63
N ASP A 264 1.61 -15.05 2.76
CA ASP A 264 2.16 -14.38 1.58
C ASP A 264 2.71 -15.38 0.55
N ASN A 265 2.66 -14.97 -0.72
CA ASN A 265 3.04 -15.81 -1.86
C ASN A 265 4.51 -16.26 -1.83
N VAL A 266 5.43 -15.38 -1.39
CA VAL A 266 6.87 -15.69 -1.35
C VAL A 266 7.14 -16.78 -0.33
N THR A 267 6.65 -16.60 0.89
CA THR A 267 6.83 -17.56 1.96
C THR A 267 6.19 -18.91 1.62
N THR A 268 5.00 -18.89 1.01
CA THR A 268 4.34 -20.10 0.51
C THR A 268 5.24 -20.86 -0.46
N MET A 269 5.85 -20.17 -1.42
CA MET A 269 6.74 -20.80 -2.40
C MET A 269 8.06 -21.27 -1.78
N LEU A 270 8.71 -20.51 -0.90
CA LEU A 270 9.93 -20.92 -0.19
C LEU A 270 9.78 -22.27 0.52
N LEU A 271 8.57 -22.54 1.02
CA LEU A 271 8.26 -23.77 1.75
C LEU A 271 7.92 -24.94 0.81
N VAL A 272 7.19 -24.67 -0.28
CA VAL A 272 6.69 -25.69 -1.19
C VAL A 272 7.73 -26.11 -2.24
N ILE A 273 8.62 -25.21 -2.66
CA ILE A 273 9.62 -25.48 -3.70
C ILE A 273 10.53 -26.65 -3.33
N PRO A 274 11.21 -26.69 -2.16
CA PRO A 274 12.18 -27.75 -1.87
C PRO A 274 11.54 -29.14 -1.93
N VAL A 275 10.33 -29.27 -1.38
CA VAL A 275 9.61 -30.54 -1.38
C VAL A 275 9.13 -30.91 -2.78
N THR A 276 8.67 -29.94 -3.56
CA THR A 276 8.24 -30.20 -4.93
C THR A 276 9.40 -30.64 -5.82
N ILE A 277 10.59 -30.06 -5.63
CA ILE A 277 11.81 -30.50 -6.32
C ILE A 277 12.11 -31.96 -5.95
N GLU A 278 12.09 -32.31 -4.67
CA GLU A 278 12.37 -33.69 -4.23
C GLU A 278 11.38 -34.71 -4.80
N ILE A 279 10.07 -34.37 -4.82
CA ILE A 279 9.04 -35.18 -5.44
C ILE A 279 9.27 -35.32 -6.96
N ALA A 280 9.58 -34.22 -7.64
CA ALA A 280 9.80 -34.22 -9.09
C ALA A 280 11.01 -35.06 -9.50
N VAL A 281 12.12 -34.93 -8.76
CA VAL A 281 13.33 -35.75 -8.94
C VAL A 281 13.02 -37.23 -8.73
N THR A 282 12.26 -37.56 -7.68
CA THR A 282 11.85 -38.94 -7.39
C THR A 282 11.01 -39.54 -8.52
N LEU A 283 10.13 -38.74 -9.15
CA LEU A 283 9.30 -39.14 -10.29
C LEU A 283 10.03 -39.04 -11.64
N LYS A 284 11.30 -38.61 -11.66
CA LYS A 284 12.08 -38.28 -12.86
C LYS A 284 11.34 -37.32 -13.81
N VAL A 285 10.58 -36.39 -13.26
CA VAL A 285 9.94 -35.30 -13.98
C VAL A 285 10.74 -34.02 -13.74
N HIS A 286 10.89 -33.20 -14.77
CA HIS A 286 11.55 -31.91 -14.63
C HIS A 286 10.81 -31.03 -13.58
N PRO A 287 11.46 -30.56 -12.49
CA PRO A 287 10.78 -29.85 -11.39
C PRO A 287 9.97 -28.63 -11.80
N LEU A 288 10.45 -27.87 -12.79
CA LEU A 288 9.73 -26.73 -13.35
C LEU A 288 8.32 -27.05 -13.86
N ASN A 289 8.03 -28.31 -14.19
CA ASN A 289 6.71 -28.73 -14.63
C ASN A 289 5.68 -28.79 -13.49
N PHE A 290 6.11 -28.72 -12.23
CA PHE A 290 5.24 -28.53 -11.07
C PHE A 290 5.39 -27.13 -10.48
N LEU A 291 6.63 -26.62 -10.42
CA LEU A 291 6.93 -25.34 -9.80
C LEU A 291 6.28 -24.14 -10.52
N ILE A 292 6.27 -24.13 -11.85
CA ILE A 292 5.67 -23.02 -12.62
C ILE A 292 4.15 -22.96 -12.39
N PRO A 293 3.39 -24.08 -12.54
CA PRO A 293 1.98 -24.09 -12.18
C PRO A 293 1.71 -23.70 -10.73
N GLN A 294 2.57 -24.10 -9.78
CA GLN A 294 2.43 -23.73 -8.37
C GLN A 294 2.67 -22.24 -8.12
N ALA A 295 3.69 -21.63 -8.73
CA ALA A 295 3.92 -20.19 -8.66
C ALA A 295 2.69 -19.43 -9.20
N PHE A 296 2.14 -19.88 -10.32
CA PHE A 296 0.92 -19.32 -10.89
C PHE A 296 -0.27 -19.44 -9.92
N ALA A 297 -0.47 -20.64 -9.37
CA ALA A 297 -1.54 -20.93 -8.43
C ALA A 297 -1.40 -20.16 -7.10
N SER A 298 -0.16 -19.93 -6.64
CA SER A 298 0.15 -19.10 -5.47
C SER A 298 -0.37 -17.69 -5.66
N ASN A 299 -0.02 -17.04 -6.78
CA ASN A 299 -0.48 -15.67 -7.06
C ASN A 299 -2.00 -15.60 -7.21
N VAL A 300 -2.64 -16.55 -7.92
CA VAL A 300 -4.11 -16.62 -8.05
C VAL A 300 -4.78 -16.82 -6.68
N GLY A 301 -4.25 -17.72 -5.85
CA GLY A 301 -4.75 -17.99 -4.51
C GLY A 301 -4.60 -16.78 -3.58
N GLY A 302 -3.45 -16.11 -3.62
CA GLY A 302 -3.17 -14.93 -2.82
C GLY A 302 -4.05 -13.73 -3.21
N THR A 303 -4.44 -13.63 -4.48
CA THR A 303 -5.37 -12.61 -4.98
C THR A 303 -6.76 -12.72 -4.33
N ALA A 304 -7.16 -13.91 -3.86
CA ALA A 304 -8.51 -14.16 -3.35
C ALA A 304 -8.80 -13.47 -2.01
N THR A 305 -7.78 -13.07 -1.25
CA THR A 305 -7.94 -12.47 0.08
C THR A 305 -7.11 -11.22 0.25
N LEU A 306 -7.40 -10.45 1.29
CA LEU A 306 -6.67 -9.23 1.61
C LEU A 306 -5.18 -9.47 1.93
N ILE A 307 -4.81 -10.66 2.40
CA ILE A 307 -3.52 -10.91 3.04
C ILE A 307 -2.57 -11.70 2.14
N GLY A 308 -3.12 -12.52 1.24
CA GLY A 308 -2.32 -13.46 0.48
C GLY A 308 -1.29 -12.83 -0.46
N ASP A 309 -1.57 -11.63 -0.97
CA ASP A 309 -0.65 -10.90 -1.86
C ASP A 309 -0.46 -9.45 -1.40
N PRO A 310 0.78 -8.89 -1.39
CA PRO A 310 1.00 -7.52 -0.95
C PRO A 310 0.23 -6.43 -1.73
N PRO A 311 -0.04 -6.54 -3.05
CA PRO A 311 -0.99 -5.65 -3.73
C PRO A 311 -2.34 -5.51 -3.04
N ASN A 312 -2.90 -6.61 -2.53
CA ASN A 312 -4.19 -6.58 -1.83
C ASN A 312 -4.06 -5.90 -0.47
N ILE A 313 -2.98 -6.18 0.26
CA ILE A 313 -2.66 -5.50 1.52
C ILE A 313 -2.58 -3.99 1.30
N LEU A 314 -1.88 -3.55 0.25
CA LEU A 314 -1.75 -2.15 -0.15
C LEU A 314 -3.12 -1.52 -0.44
N ILE A 315 -3.94 -2.17 -1.27
CA ILE A 315 -5.29 -1.68 -1.60
C ILE A 315 -6.17 -1.58 -0.36
N GLY A 316 -6.22 -2.63 0.47
CA GLY A 316 -7.06 -2.64 1.66
C GLY A 316 -6.65 -1.63 2.71
N SER A 317 -5.34 -1.46 2.92
CA SER A 317 -4.82 -0.45 3.85
C SER A 317 -5.12 0.98 3.38
N TYR A 318 -4.94 1.25 2.09
CA TYR A 318 -5.16 2.56 1.49
C TYR A 318 -6.66 2.97 1.45
N THR A 319 -7.55 2.00 1.23
CA THR A 319 -8.99 2.24 1.07
C THR A 319 -9.80 2.04 2.35
N GLY A 320 -9.26 1.27 3.30
CA GLY A 320 -10.01 0.74 4.45
C GLY A 320 -10.93 -0.45 4.10
N LEU A 321 -10.76 -1.07 2.93
CA LEU A 321 -11.54 -2.23 2.54
C LEU A 321 -11.32 -3.42 3.48
N THR A 322 -12.41 -4.14 3.77
CA THR A 322 -12.37 -5.21 4.75
C THR A 322 -11.90 -6.53 4.15
N PHE A 323 -11.29 -7.41 4.96
CA PHE A 323 -10.99 -8.80 4.55
C PHE A 323 -12.20 -9.50 3.91
N GLY A 324 -13.39 -9.35 4.51
CA GLY A 324 -14.63 -9.89 3.98
C GLY A 324 -14.98 -9.35 2.59
N ALA A 325 -14.72 -8.07 2.32
CA ALA A 325 -14.93 -7.49 0.99
C ALA A 325 -14.04 -8.15 -0.07
N PHE A 326 -12.77 -8.43 0.23
CA PHE A 326 -11.91 -9.17 -0.70
C PHE A 326 -12.44 -10.58 -0.95
N VAL A 327 -12.81 -11.31 0.10
CA VAL A 327 -13.32 -12.69 -0.05
C VAL A 327 -14.59 -12.73 -0.89
N VAL A 328 -15.56 -11.86 -0.62
CA VAL A 328 -16.85 -11.84 -1.34
C VAL A 328 -16.66 -11.49 -2.81
N ASN A 329 -15.81 -10.51 -3.12
CA ASN A 329 -15.67 -9.97 -4.47
C ASN A 329 -14.60 -10.67 -5.31
N LEU A 330 -13.60 -11.34 -4.71
CA LEU A 330 -12.47 -11.93 -5.44
C LEU A 330 -12.41 -13.45 -5.35
N ALA A 331 -12.84 -14.08 -4.26
CA ALA A 331 -12.58 -15.52 -4.05
C ALA A 331 -13.26 -16.40 -5.11
N LEU A 332 -14.48 -16.06 -5.53
CA LEU A 332 -15.21 -16.83 -6.54
C LEU A 332 -14.49 -16.78 -7.90
N VAL A 333 -14.16 -15.58 -8.37
CA VAL A 333 -13.48 -15.41 -9.67
C VAL A 333 -12.07 -15.99 -9.64
N CYS A 334 -11.34 -15.86 -8.52
CA CYS A 334 -10.03 -16.48 -8.34
C CYS A 334 -10.12 -18.01 -8.35
N THR A 335 -11.17 -18.60 -7.76
CA THR A 335 -11.40 -20.06 -7.81
C THR A 335 -11.63 -20.54 -9.23
N VAL A 336 -12.42 -19.81 -10.02
CA VAL A 336 -12.63 -20.12 -11.44
C VAL A 336 -11.31 -20.02 -12.22
N CYS A 337 -10.53 -18.97 -11.99
CA CYS A 337 -9.21 -18.78 -12.61
C CYS A 337 -8.23 -19.91 -12.23
N LEU A 338 -8.24 -20.35 -10.96
CA LEU A 338 -7.42 -21.44 -10.47
C LEU A 338 -7.79 -22.76 -11.17
N ILE A 339 -9.08 -23.09 -11.27
CA ILE A 339 -9.53 -24.32 -11.93
C ILE A 339 -9.11 -24.32 -13.40
N ILE A 340 -9.32 -23.21 -14.11
CA ILE A 340 -9.00 -23.10 -15.54
C ILE A 340 -7.49 -23.14 -15.78
N SER A 341 -6.70 -22.44 -14.97
CA SER A 341 -5.23 -22.49 -15.06
C SER A 341 -4.69 -23.88 -14.71
N CYS A 342 -5.24 -24.57 -13.71
CA CYS A 342 -4.92 -25.96 -13.41
C CYS A 342 -5.11 -26.86 -14.64
N PHE A 343 -6.28 -26.81 -15.29
CA PHE A 343 -6.53 -27.61 -16.50
C PHE A 343 -5.60 -27.25 -17.65
N TYR A 344 -5.29 -25.96 -17.84
CA TYR A 344 -4.31 -25.52 -18.82
C TYR A 344 -2.93 -26.14 -18.58
N PHE A 345 -2.42 -26.09 -17.34
CA PHE A 345 -1.10 -26.65 -17.02
C PHE A 345 -1.06 -28.17 -17.10
N LEU A 346 -2.16 -28.86 -16.73
CA LEU A 346 -2.28 -30.31 -16.93
C LEU A 346 -2.22 -30.68 -18.42
N TRP A 347 -2.85 -29.89 -19.28
CA TRP A 347 -2.79 -30.08 -20.73
C TRP A 347 -1.39 -29.77 -21.29
N TRP A 348 -0.79 -28.64 -20.88
CA TRP A 348 0.52 -28.20 -21.36
C TRP A 348 1.64 -29.18 -21.00
N HIS A 349 1.67 -29.65 -19.74
CA HIS A 349 2.70 -30.57 -19.24
C HIS A 349 2.38 -32.06 -19.43
N LYS A 350 1.27 -32.39 -20.09
CA LYS A 350 0.80 -33.78 -20.31
C LYS A 350 1.90 -34.71 -20.81
N LYS A 351 2.69 -34.28 -21.80
CA LYS A 351 3.73 -35.11 -22.41
C LYS A 351 4.82 -35.51 -21.43
N ASP A 352 5.15 -34.65 -20.48
CA ASP A 352 6.20 -34.92 -19.49
C ASP A 352 5.65 -35.69 -18.30
N TYR A 353 4.41 -35.42 -17.88
CA TYR A 353 3.73 -36.21 -16.85
C TYR A 353 3.53 -37.67 -17.27
N LEU A 354 3.30 -37.93 -18.56
CA LEU A 354 3.22 -39.31 -19.09
C LEU A 354 4.56 -40.05 -19.11
N LYS A 355 5.70 -39.34 -19.05
CA LYS A 355 7.04 -39.95 -18.96
C LYS A 355 7.47 -40.24 -17.53
N ALA A 356 6.68 -39.83 -16.54
CA ALA A 356 7.04 -39.98 -15.14
C ALA A 356 7.25 -41.44 -14.76
N GLU A 357 8.35 -41.72 -14.08
CA GLU A 357 8.63 -43.07 -13.58
C GLU A 357 8.04 -43.22 -12.18
N VAL A 358 6.83 -43.76 -12.13
CA VAL A 358 6.14 -44.04 -10.88
C VAL A 358 6.54 -45.44 -10.41
N GLN A 359 7.68 -45.54 -9.73
CA GLN A 359 8.14 -46.80 -9.15
C GLN A 359 7.70 -46.90 -7.69
N ASP A 360 7.09 -48.04 -7.35
CA ASP A 360 6.77 -48.49 -5.98
C ASP A 360 6.20 -47.39 -5.07
N VAL A 361 5.03 -46.86 -5.46
CA VAL A 361 4.32 -45.73 -4.81
C VAL A 361 4.26 -45.87 -3.30
N ASN A 362 3.98 -47.08 -2.80
CA ASN A 362 3.85 -47.35 -1.37
C ASN A 362 5.17 -47.16 -0.63
N ARG A 363 6.29 -47.55 -1.24
CA ARG A 363 7.62 -47.36 -0.68
C ARG A 363 7.98 -45.88 -0.63
N THR A 364 7.70 -45.12 -1.69
CA THR A 364 7.93 -43.66 -1.69
C THR A 364 7.05 -42.95 -0.67
N ILE A 365 5.78 -43.32 -0.56
CA ILE A 365 4.89 -42.81 0.50
C ILE A 365 5.47 -43.12 1.88
N ALA A 366 5.98 -44.33 2.12
CA ALA A 366 6.57 -44.71 3.39
C ALA A 366 7.85 -43.90 3.70
N PHE A 367 8.72 -43.72 2.72
CA PHE A 367 9.94 -42.90 2.82
C PHE A 367 9.60 -41.44 3.14
N LEU A 368 8.73 -40.81 2.34
CA LEU A 368 8.32 -39.41 2.55
C LEU A 368 7.59 -39.23 3.89
N ARG A 369 6.78 -40.22 4.31
CA ARG A 369 6.14 -40.21 5.64
C ARG A 369 7.16 -40.23 6.77
N GLU A 370 8.29 -40.89 6.57
CA GLU A 370 9.34 -40.98 7.57
C GLU A 370 10.14 -39.68 7.69
N GLN A 371 10.47 -39.08 6.55
CA GLN A 371 11.26 -37.85 6.44
C GLN A 371 10.46 -36.59 6.80
N TYR A 372 9.20 -36.50 6.36
CA TYR A 372 8.36 -35.31 6.51
C TYR A 372 7.32 -35.46 7.63
N LYS A 373 7.82 -35.74 8.84
CA LYS A 373 7.01 -35.81 10.05
C LYS A 373 6.79 -34.42 10.63
N ILE A 374 5.63 -34.22 11.25
CA ILE A 374 5.40 -33.09 12.15
C ILE A 374 6.36 -33.25 13.33
N THR A 375 7.27 -32.29 13.47
CA THR A 375 8.32 -32.28 14.51
C THR A 375 7.73 -31.90 15.87
N ASP A 376 6.87 -30.88 15.90
CA ASP A 376 6.19 -30.41 17.10
C ASP A 376 4.68 -30.25 16.88
N LYS A 377 3.93 -31.26 17.32
CA LYS A 377 2.46 -31.28 17.24
C LYS A 377 1.80 -30.25 18.14
N LYS A 378 2.41 -29.92 19.28
CA LYS A 378 1.85 -28.95 20.22
C LYS A 378 1.95 -27.56 19.61
N LEU A 379 3.13 -27.20 19.11
CA LEU A 379 3.37 -25.92 18.44
C LEU A 379 2.50 -25.78 17.18
N MET A 380 2.36 -26.85 16.39
CA MET A 380 1.46 -26.87 15.23
C MET A 380 0.00 -26.58 15.63
N THR A 381 -0.48 -27.25 16.68
CA THR A 381 -1.86 -27.09 17.14
C THR A 381 -2.09 -25.67 17.68
N GLN A 382 -1.15 -25.14 18.47
CA GLN A 382 -1.18 -23.76 18.94
C GLN A 382 -1.17 -22.78 17.76
N GLY A 383 -0.28 -22.97 16.79
CA GLY A 383 -0.18 -22.15 15.59
C GLY A 383 -1.47 -22.14 14.78
N LEU A 384 -2.09 -23.31 14.53
CA LEU A 384 -3.35 -23.40 13.79
C LEU A 384 -4.54 -22.79 14.54
N ILE A 385 -4.62 -22.97 15.86
CA ILE A 385 -5.67 -22.34 16.68
C ILE A 385 -5.52 -20.83 16.64
N LEU A 386 -4.30 -20.31 16.84
CA LEU A 386 -4.06 -18.87 16.82
C LEU A 386 -4.24 -18.29 15.42
N LEU A 387 -3.85 -19.00 14.37
CA LEU A 387 -4.13 -18.60 12.98
C LEU A 387 -5.64 -18.50 12.73
N GLY A 388 -6.42 -19.50 13.16
CA GLY A 388 -7.88 -19.46 13.08
C GLY A 388 -8.49 -18.28 13.86
N PHE A 389 -7.96 -18.00 15.05
CA PHE A 389 -8.34 -16.81 15.83
C PHE A 389 -8.00 -15.50 15.10
N THR A 390 -6.83 -15.40 14.48
CA THR A 390 -6.43 -14.23 13.70
C THR A 390 -7.28 -14.05 12.45
N ILE A 391 -7.62 -15.13 11.73
CA ILE A 391 -8.56 -15.10 10.60
C ILE A 391 -9.93 -14.60 11.07
N LEU A 392 -10.39 -15.02 12.25
CA LEU A 392 -11.61 -14.51 12.84
C LEU A 392 -11.50 -13.00 13.13
N LEU A 393 -10.38 -12.53 13.72
CA LEU A 393 -10.15 -11.10 13.91
C LEU A 393 -10.14 -10.33 12.57
N PHE A 394 -9.55 -10.89 11.51
CA PHE A 394 -9.61 -10.31 10.17
C PHE A 394 -11.03 -10.26 9.62
N ALA A 395 -11.90 -11.22 9.92
CA ALA A 395 -13.29 -11.14 9.51
C ALA A 395 -14.05 -10.02 10.25
N PHE A 396 -13.75 -9.80 11.54
CA PHE A 396 -14.45 -8.84 12.39
C PHE A 396 -13.80 -7.44 12.47
N HIS A 397 -12.61 -7.23 11.92
CA HIS A 397 -11.86 -5.97 12.08
C HIS A 397 -12.66 -4.72 11.68
N GLY A 398 -13.45 -4.79 10.60
CA GLY A 398 -14.29 -3.68 10.14
C GLY A 398 -15.41 -3.34 11.12
N PHE A 399 -16.01 -4.34 11.77
CA PHE A 399 -17.01 -4.13 12.84
C PHE A 399 -16.37 -3.57 14.11
N LEU A 400 -15.13 -3.96 14.40
CA LEU A 400 -14.37 -3.51 15.56
C LEU A 400 -13.68 -2.15 15.35
N HIS A 401 -13.80 -1.55 14.16
CA HIS A 401 -13.05 -0.36 13.74
C HIS A 401 -11.54 -0.49 14.00
N MET A 402 -11.03 -1.70 13.81
CA MET A 402 -9.65 -2.07 14.07
C MET A 402 -8.90 -2.20 12.75
N GLN A 403 -7.63 -1.80 12.74
CA GLN A 403 -6.76 -2.04 11.60
C GLN A 403 -6.38 -3.52 11.48
N VAL A 404 -6.20 -4.01 10.25
CA VAL A 404 -5.83 -5.40 9.95
C VAL A 404 -4.46 -5.75 10.55
N SER A 405 -3.53 -4.80 10.55
CA SER A 405 -2.21 -4.92 11.18
C SER A 405 -2.30 -5.30 12.66
N VAL A 406 -3.25 -4.73 13.40
CA VAL A 406 -3.47 -4.99 14.82
C VAL A 406 -3.93 -6.43 15.04
N ALA A 407 -4.84 -6.94 14.20
CA ALA A 407 -5.25 -8.35 14.26
C ALA A 407 -4.06 -9.30 14.05
N ALA A 408 -3.21 -9.01 13.07
CA ALA A 408 -2.04 -9.82 12.76
C ALA A 408 -1.01 -9.81 13.91
N LEU A 409 -0.72 -8.64 14.47
CA LEU A 409 0.20 -8.49 15.61
C LEU A 409 -0.32 -9.18 16.87
N ILE A 410 -1.60 -9.04 17.20
CA ILE A 410 -2.19 -9.74 18.35
C ILE A 410 -2.02 -11.25 18.18
N GLY A 411 -2.37 -11.77 17.01
CA GLY A 411 -2.25 -13.20 16.72
C GLY A 411 -0.83 -13.72 16.82
N SER A 412 0.12 -13.04 16.18
CA SER A 412 1.50 -13.49 16.08
C SER A 412 2.22 -13.37 17.42
N LEU A 413 2.02 -12.27 18.14
CA LEU A 413 2.63 -12.06 19.46
C LEU A 413 2.02 -12.98 20.52
N MET A 414 0.71 -13.24 20.47
CA MET A 414 0.09 -14.27 21.34
C MET A 414 0.65 -15.66 21.05
N LEU A 415 0.84 -16.01 19.77
CA LEU A 415 1.47 -17.26 19.40
C LEU A 415 2.88 -17.36 19.98
N LEU A 416 3.71 -16.33 19.86
CA LEU A 416 5.06 -16.31 20.45
C LEU A 416 5.02 -16.44 21.97
N ALA A 417 4.15 -15.69 22.65
CA ALA A 417 4.02 -15.74 24.10
C ALA A 417 3.61 -17.13 24.62
N ILE A 418 2.70 -17.80 23.91
CA ILE A 418 2.18 -19.13 24.29
C ILE A 418 3.15 -20.26 23.91
N SER A 419 3.76 -20.17 22.74
CA SER A 419 4.70 -21.18 22.24
C SER A 419 6.07 -21.10 22.91
N LYS A 420 6.42 -19.94 23.47
CA LYS A 420 7.75 -19.63 24.01
C LYS A 420 8.87 -19.78 22.98
N VAL A 421 8.53 -19.59 21.70
CA VAL A 421 9.54 -19.43 20.65
C VAL A 421 10.24 -18.10 20.87
N ASP A 422 11.56 -18.08 20.73
CA ASP A 422 12.35 -16.87 20.91
C ASP A 422 11.99 -15.83 19.85
N ILE A 423 11.58 -14.64 20.30
CA ILE A 423 11.25 -13.52 19.43
C ILE A 423 12.47 -13.03 18.66
N VAL A 424 13.67 -13.06 19.26
CA VAL A 424 14.89 -12.60 18.61
C VAL A 424 15.19 -13.49 17.41
N GLU A 425 15.11 -14.80 17.59
CA GLU A 425 15.30 -15.76 16.51
C GLU A 425 14.29 -15.55 15.36
N MET A 426 13.02 -15.25 15.69
CA MET A 426 12.00 -14.96 14.67
C MET A 426 12.28 -13.66 13.93
N LEU A 427 12.64 -12.61 14.64
CA LEU A 427 12.97 -11.32 14.05
C LEU A 427 14.24 -11.40 13.20
N GLU A 428 15.25 -12.17 13.59
CA GLU A 428 16.52 -12.25 12.87
C GLU A 428 16.50 -13.19 11.66
N HIS A 429 15.78 -14.32 11.74
CA HIS A 429 15.88 -15.38 10.74
C HIS A 429 14.62 -15.60 9.89
N GLU A 430 13.45 -15.22 10.39
CA GLU A 430 12.18 -15.49 9.70
C GLU A 430 11.54 -14.22 9.13
N VAL A 431 11.81 -13.04 9.72
CA VAL A 431 11.32 -11.76 9.19
C VAL A 431 12.18 -11.29 8.03
N GLU A 432 11.55 -11.06 6.88
CA GLU A 432 12.19 -10.47 5.71
C GLU A 432 12.33 -8.94 5.85
N TRP A 433 13.26 -8.48 6.69
CA TRP A 433 13.57 -7.05 6.82
C TRP A 433 13.78 -6.33 5.48
N PRO A 434 14.47 -6.91 4.47
CA PRO A 434 14.61 -6.24 3.18
C PRO A 434 13.27 -5.94 2.51
N SER A 435 12.28 -6.83 2.64
CA SER A 435 10.93 -6.64 2.11
C SER A 435 10.20 -5.50 2.83
N LEU A 436 10.24 -5.45 4.17
CA LEU A 436 9.64 -4.35 4.95
C LEU A 436 10.29 -3.00 4.64
N MET A 437 11.62 -2.98 4.59
CA MET A 437 12.39 -1.78 4.27
C MET A 437 12.12 -1.33 2.82
N PHE A 438 11.95 -2.26 1.88
CA PHE A 438 11.57 -1.93 0.51
C PHE A 438 10.27 -1.13 0.44
N PHE A 439 9.22 -1.50 1.19
CA PHE A 439 7.97 -0.74 1.25
C PHE A 439 8.16 0.69 1.78
N VAL A 440 8.99 0.86 2.82
CA VAL A 440 9.31 2.18 3.37
C VAL A 440 9.89 3.10 2.30
N GLY A 441 10.94 2.66 1.60
CA GLY A 441 11.56 3.44 0.53
C GLY A 441 10.61 3.70 -0.64
N LEU A 442 9.83 2.68 -1.03
CA LEU A 442 8.89 2.76 -2.13
C LEU A 442 7.77 3.78 -1.87
N PHE A 443 7.19 3.80 -0.65
CA PHE A 443 6.16 4.78 -0.29
C PHE A 443 6.68 6.22 -0.37
N MET A 444 7.92 6.46 0.06
CA MET A 444 8.54 7.78 -0.05
C MET A 444 8.74 8.20 -1.51
N VAL A 445 9.17 7.27 -2.38
CA VAL A 445 9.32 7.55 -3.83
C VAL A 445 7.97 7.88 -4.47
N ILE A 446 6.93 7.11 -4.15
CA ILE A 446 5.59 7.33 -4.69
C ILE A 446 4.99 8.64 -4.19
N ALA A 447 5.18 8.98 -2.92
CA ALA A 447 4.76 10.27 -2.38
C ALA A 447 5.43 11.44 -3.10
N GLY A 448 6.71 11.32 -3.50
CA GLY A 448 7.38 12.34 -4.30
C GLY A 448 6.76 12.51 -5.70
N ALA A 449 6.36 11.40 -6.34
CA ALA A 449 5.63 11.45 -7.60
C ALA A 449 4.21 12.05 -7.45
N GLU A 450 3.54 11.78 -6.32
CA GLU A 450 2.22 12.34 -6.01
C GLU A 450 2.28 13.84 -5.72
N GLU A 451 3.21 14.28 -4.88
CA GLU A 451 3.38 15.69 -4.50
C GLU A 451 3.84 16.59 -5.65
N THR A 452 4.49 16.02 -6.67
CA THR A 452 4.83 16.75 -7.89
C THR A 452 3.71 16.77 -8.92
N GLY A 453 2.65 15.98 -8.74
CA GLY A 453 1.48 15.94 -9.62
C GLY A 453 1.56 14.95 -10.79
N LEU A 454 2.55 14.04 -10.81
CA LEU A 454 2.67 12.99 -11.83
C LEU A 454 1.43 12.09 -11.86
N ILE A 455 1.03 11.60 -10.69
CA ILE A 455 -0.15 10.73 -10.52
C ILE A 455 -1.41 11.40 -11.11
N GLN A 456 -1.58 12.70 -10.86
CA GLN A 456 -2.72 13.46 -11.35
C GLN A 456 -2.79 13.51 -12.88
N GLN A 457 -1.64 13.63 -13.56
CA GLN A 457 -1.59 13.62 -15.01
C GLN A 457 -1.93 12.25 -15.60
N ILE A 458 -1.42 11.18 -14.98
CA ILE A 458 -1.73 9.81 -15.41
C ILE A 458 -3.23 9.55 -15.24
N ALA A 459 -3.80 9.91 -14.09
CA ALA A 459 -5.23 9.74 -13.83
C ALA A 459 -6.11 10.53 -14.82
N ASN A 460 -5.74 11.78 -15.13
CA ASN A 460 -6.43 12.57 -16.16
C ASN A 460 -6.36 11.92 -17.55
N SER A 461 -5.24 11.29 -17.88
CA SER A 461 -5.07 10.55 -19.14
C SER A 461 -6.00 9.34 -19.18
N VAL A 462 -6.07 8.55 -18.10
CA VAL A 462 -7.01 7.43 -17.98
C VAL A 462 -8.45 7.91 -18.11
N LEU A 463 -8.82 9.02 -17.46
CA LEU A 463 -10.16 9.61 -17.56
C LEU A 463 -10.48 10.03 -19.00
N TYR A 464 -9.54 10.67 -19.69
CA TYR A 464 -9.67 11.06 -21.10
C TYR A 464 -9.92 9.84 -22.01
N PHE A 465 -9.11 8.78 -21.88
CA PHE A 465 -9.28 7.55 -22.66
C PHE A 465 -10.55 6.78 -22.30
N SER A 466 -11.01 6.86 -21.05
CA SER A 466 -12.27 6.25 -20.62
C SER A 466 -13.51 6.95 -21.21
N GLN A 467 -13.37 8.16 -21.76
CA GLN A 467 -14.48 9.01 -22.23
C GLN A 467 -15.55 9.25 -21.15
N GLY A 468 -15.19 9.18 -19.87
CA GLY A 468 -16.15 9.27 -18.77
C GLY A 468 -17.10 8.06 -18.66
N LYS A 469 -16.77 6.91 -19.26
CA LYS A 469 -17.55 5.67 -19.15
C LYS A 469 -16.89 4.71 -18.16
N LEU A 470 -17.63 4.34 -17.10
CA LEU A 470 -17.12 3.48 -16.03
C LEU A 470 -16.63 2.11 -16.53
N TRP A 471 -17.39 1.44 -17.39
CA TRP A 471 -17.01 0.14 -17.95
C TRP A 471 -15.67 0.18 -18.71
N LEU A 472 -15.39 1.30 -19.38
CA LEU A 472 -14.15 1.54 -20.11
C LEU A 472 -12.99 1.77 -19.13
N ALA A 473 -13.24 2.49 -18.03
CA ALA A 473 -12.27 2.65 -16.94
C ALA A 473 -11.93 1.32 -16.25
N ILE A 474 -12.92 0.43 -16.03
CA ILE A 474 -12.72 -0.94 -15.50
C ILE A 474 -11.75 -1.71 -16.41
N ILE A 475 -12.03 -1.75 -17.72
CA ILE A 475 -11.19 -2.44 -18.71
C ILE A 475 -9.79 -1.85 -18.74
N LEU A 476 -9.66 -0.52 -18.76
CA LEU A 476 -8.37 0.17 -18.79
C LEU A 476 -7.55 -0.15 -17.54
N ILE A 477 -8.12 0.00 -16.34
CA ILE A 477 -7.41 -0.28 -15.09
C ILE A 477 -7.01 -1.75 -15.03
N LEU A 478 -7.91 -2.68 -15.38
CA LEU A 478 -7.60 -4.11 -15.36
C LEU A 478 -6.46 -4.48 -16.33
N TRP A 479 -6.58 -4.11 -17.61
CA TRP A 479 -5.63 -4.54 -18.63
C TRP A 479 -4.30 -3.79 -18.57
N VAL A 480 -4.31 -2.49 -18.30
CA VAL A 480 -3.07 -1.75 -18.08
C VAL A 480 -2.34 -2.33 -16.88
N SER A 481 -3.07 -2.65 -15.80
CA SER A 481 -2.48 -3.30 -14.63
C SER A 481 -1.92 -4.68 -14.95
N ALA A 482 -2.66 -5.49 -15.70
CA ALA A 482 -2.22 -6.82 -16.06
C ALA A 482 -0.95 -6.83 -16.90
N ILE A 483 -0.89 -6.00 -17.93
CA ILE A 483 0.26 -5.95 -18.83
C ILE A 483 1.45 -5.27 -18.16
N ALA A 484 1.26 -4.16 -17.44
CA ALA A 484 2.35 -3.47 -16.75
C ALA A 484 2.95 -4.35 -15.63
N SER A 485 2.10 -4.98 -14.83
CA SER A 485 2.51 -5.91 -13.77
C SER A 485 3.19 -7.18 -14.32
N ALA A 486 2.98 -7.53 -15.60
CA ALA A 486 3.75 -8.61 -16.21
C ALA A 486 5.24 -8.25 -16.36
N PHE A 487 5.63 -6.98 -16.39
CA PHE A 487 7.03 -6.54 -16.59
C PHE A 487 7.60 -5.75 -15.40
N ILE A 488 6.75 -5.33 -14.49
CA ILE A 488 7.09 -4.60 -13.27
C ILE A 488 6.55 -5.44 -12.11
N ASP A 489 7.33 -5.62 -11.05
CA ASP A 489 6.86 -6.32 -9.86
C ASP A 489 5.49 -5.76 -9.42
N ASN A 490 4.55 -6.66 -9.17
CA ASN A 490 3.16 -6.33 -8.82
C ASN A 490 3.06 -5.39 -7.61
N ILE A 491 4.02 -5.41 -6.69
CA ILE A 491 4.05 -4.57 -5.50
C ILE A 491 4.26 -3.07 -5.83
N PRO A 492 5.41 -2.65 -6.42
CA PRO A 492 5.63 -1.26 -6.78
C PRO A 492 4.58 -0.74 -7.75
N PHE A 493 4.16 -1.56 -8.71
CA PHE A 493 3.13 -1.18 -9.66
C PHE A 493 1.81 -0.82 -8.96
N THR A 494 1.30 -1.69 -8.08
CA THR A 494 0.05 -1.42 -7.35
C THR A 494 0.15 -0.16 -6.51
N ALA A 495 1.27 0.04 -5.81
CA ALA A 495 1.46 1.20 -4.95
C ALA A 495 1.35 2.52 -5.72
N THR A 496 1.84 2.61 -6.96
CA THR A 496 1.66 3.79 -7.82
C THR A 496 0.24 3.93 -8.37
N MET A 497 -0.44 2.81 -8.62
CA MET A 497 -1.83 2.83 -9.08
C MET A 497 -2.83 3.21 -7.99
N LEU A 498 -2.51 3.04 -6.70
CA LEU A 498 -3.40 3.39 -5.59
C LEU A 498 -3.95 4.83 -5.69
N PRO A 499 -3.12 5.89 -5.73
CA PRO A 499 -3.62 7.25 -5.82
C PRO A 499 -4.27 7.55 -7.19
N ILE A 500 -3.88 6.85 -8.26
CA ILE A 500 -4.53 6.96 -9.59
C ILE A 500 -5.98 6.45 -9.51
N VAL A 501 -6.18 5.25 -8.97
CA VAL A 501 -7.50 4.63 -8.84
C VAL A 501 -8.38 5.40 -7.86
N LEU A 502 -7.81 5.96 -6.78
CA LEU A 502 -8.55 6.86 -5.90
C LEU A 502 -9.06 8.09 -6.65
N PHE A 503 -8.18 8.74 -7.42
CA PHE A 503 -8.57 9.90 -8.22
C PHE A 503 -9.68 9.57 -9.22
N MET A 504 -9.56 8.42 -9.90
CA MET A 504 -10.59 7.93 -10.84
C MET A 504 -11.91 7.68 -10.12
N SER A 505 -11.86 7.04 -8.96
CA SER A 505 -13.04 6.75 -8.13
C SER A 505 -13.79 8.03 -7.74
N GLU A 506 -13.05 9.04 -7.28
CA GLU A 506 -13.62 10.34 -6.91
C GLU A 506 -14.17 11.10 -8.11
N SER A 507 -13.48 11.03 -9.26
CA SER A 507 -13.92 11.68 -10.50
C SER A 507 -15.23 11.11 -11.04
N PHE A 508 -15.46 9.80 -10.83
CA PHE A 508 -16.72 9.14 -11.16
C PHE A 508 -17.79 9.25 -10.05
N GLY A 509 -17.46 9.84 -8.89
CA GLY A 509 -18.37 9.92 -7.75
C GLY A 509 -18.71 8.55 -7.14
N LEU A 510 -17.79 7.58 -7.25
CA LEU A 510 -17.99 6.23 -6.76
C LEU A 510 -17.79 6.14 -5.24
N PRO A 511 -18.45 5.19 -4.56
CA PRO A 511 -18.18 4.91 -3.16
C PRO A 511 -16.75 4.35 -2.98
N LYS A 512 -16.29 4.27 -1.72
CA LYS A 512 -14.95 3.78 -1.41
C LYS A 512 -14.75 2.30 -1.77
N ASP A 513 -15.81 1.51 -1.73
CA ASP A 513 -15.86 0.08 -2.08
C ASP A 513 -16.30 -0.15 -3.53
N ASN A 514 -15.61 0.49 -4.46
CA ASN A 514 -15.95 0.41 -5.88
C ASN A 514 -15.15 -0.66 -6.64
N VAL A 515 -15.65 -0.96 -7.83
CA VAL A 515 -15.14 -1.94 -8.79
C VAL A 515 -13.71 -1.64 -9.32
N LEU A 516 -13.26 -0.39 -9.25
CA LEU A 516 -11.93 -0.04 -9.76
C LEU A 516 -10.82 -0.63 -8.89
N TRP A 517 -11.06 -0.81 -7.59
CA TRP A 517 -10.14 -1.49 -6.68
C TRP A 517 -10.01 -2.98 -7.00
N TRP A 518 -11.12 -3.64 -7.33
CA TRP A 518 -11.12 -5.04 -7.76
C TRP A 518 -10.45 -5.20 -9.13
N SER A 519 -10.63 -4.21 -10.02
CA SER A 519 -9.94 -4.15 -11.32
C SER A 519 -8.43 -4.05 -11.15
N LEU A 520 -7.96 -3.20 -10.23
CA LEU A 520 -6.54 -3.07 -9.91
C LEU A 520 -5.98 -4.34 -9.26
N SER A 521 -6.67 -4.90 -8.27
CA SER A 521 -6.28 -6.13 -7.58
C SER A 521 -6.13 -7.30 -8.56
N LEU A 522 -7.19 -7.62 -9.32
CA LEU A 522 -7.16 -8.72 -10.28
C LEU A 522 -6.14 -8.48 -11.40
N GLY A 523 -6.04 -7.24 -11.89
CA GLY A 523 -5.08 -6.89 -12.93
C GLY A 523 -3.64 -7.04 -12.46
N ALA A 524 -3.28 -6.41 -11.34
CA ALA A 524 -1.91 -6.44 -10.84
C ALA A 524 -1.47 -7.85 -10.41
N CYS A 525 -2.30 -8.56 -9.62
CA CYS A 525 -1.93 -9.87 -9.10
C CYS A 525 -1.89 -10.95 -10.19
N LEU A 526 -2.88 -11.00 -11.08
CA LEU A 526 -2.91 -12.01 -12.15
C LEU A 526 -1.92 -11.67 -13.26
N GLY A 527 -1.75 -10.39 -13.58
CA GLY A 527 -0.78 -9.89 -14.55
C GLY A 527 0.66 -10.26 -14.21
N GLY A 528 1.01 -10.21 -12.92
CA GLY A 528 2.32 -10.60 -12.40
C GLY A 528 2.76 -12.03 -12.77
N ASN A 529 1.81 -12.91 -13.13
CA ASN A 529 2.11 -14.25 -13.62
C ASN A 529 2.65 -14.30 -15.05
N GLY A 530 2.49 -13.23 -15.85
CA GLY A 530 2.82 -13.24 -17.26
C GLY A 530 4.31 -13.49 -17.54
N THR A 531 5.20 -13.07 -16.64
CA THR A 531 6.66 -13.25 -16.78
C THR A 531 7.32 -13.63 -15.46
N MET A 532 8.61 -13.99 -15.52
CA MET A 532 9.37 -14.40 -14.34
C MET A 532 9.61 -13.28 -13.32
N ILE A 533 9.60 -12.01 -13.75
CA ILE A 533 9.88 -10.84 -12.91
C ILE A 533 8.61 -10.13 -12.41
N GLY A 534 7.44 -10.46 -12.95
CA GLY A 534 6.19 -9.76 -12.66
C GLY A 534 5.67 -9.96 -11.23
N ALA A 535 6.11 -11.01 -10.54
CA ALA A 535 5.78 -11.25 -9.14
C ALA A 535 6.98 -11.83 -8.39
N SER A 536 7.15 -11.41 -7.13
CA SER A 536 8.23 -11.88 -6.26
C SER A 536 8.24 -13.41 -6.10
N ALA A 537 7.06 -14.05 -6.06
CA ALA A 537 6.95 -15.52 -5.96
C ALA A 537 7.55 -16.22 -7.19
N ASN A 538 7.47 -15.61 -8.37
CA ASN A 538 8.02 -16.17 -9.61
C ASN A 538 9.56 -16.11 -9.57
N VAL A 539 10.12 -14.96 -9.18
CA VAL A 539 11.56 -14.76 -9.03
C VAL A 539 12.15 -15.76 -8.02
N VAL A 540 11.52 -15.91 -6.86
CA VAL A 540 11.95 -16.88 -5.83
C VAL A 540 11.87 -18.32 -6.35
N THR A 541 10.83 -18.64 -7.11
CA THR A 541 10.66 -19.96 -7.72
C THR A 541 11.78 -20.27 -8.72
N VAL A 542 12.10 -19.33 -9.60
CA VAL A 542 13.19 -19.48 -10.56
C VAL A 542 14.54 -19.56 -9.84
N GLY A 543 14.82 -18.65 -8.91
CA GLY A 543 16.10 -18.61 -8.20
C GLY A 543 16.37 -19.86 -7.36
N LEU A 544 15.36 -20.44 -6.71
CA LEU A 544 15.52 -21.71 -6.00
C LEU A 544 15.62 -22.91 -6.95
N ALA A 545 14.91 -22.91 -8.06
CA ALA A 545 15.06 -23.96 -9.08
C ALA A 545 16.47 -23.94 -9.70
N GLU A 546 17.02 -22.77 -9.99
CA GLU A 546 18.38 -22.58 -10.50
C GLU A 546 19.44 -23.04 -9.51
N LYS A 547 19.29 -22.71 -8.21
CA LYS A 547 20.15 -23.23 -7.13
C LYS A 547 20.14 -24.76 -7.06
N ALA A 548 19.02 -25.39 -7.41
CA ALA A 548 18.89 -26.85 -7.51
C ALA A 548 19.36 -27.43 -8.86
N GLY A 549 19.92 -26.61 -9.75
CA GLY A 549 20.44 -27.02 -11.06
C GLY A 549 19.46 -26.92 -12.22
N TYR A 550 18.23 -26.43 -12.01
CA TYR A 550 17.17 -26.37 -13.03
C TYR A 550 16.98 -24.95 -13.53
N HIS A 551 17.56 -24.65 -14.69
CA HIS A 551 17.57 -23.30 -15.25
C HIS A 551 16.39 -23.10 -16.19
N ILE A 552 15.82 -21.88 -16.19
CA ILE A 552 14.76 -21.48 -17.14
C ILE A 552 15.02 -20.08 -17.66
N SER A 553 14.90 -19.92 -18.98
CA SER A 553 15.03 -18.60 -19.59
C SER A 553 13.75 -17.77 -19.40
N PHE A 554 13.90 -16.44 -19.37
CA PHE A 554 12.78 -15.49 -19.35
C PHE A 554 11.70 -15.80 -20.40
N VAL A 555 12.15 -16.02 -21.64
CA VAL A 555 11.25 -16.28 -22.78
C VAL A 555 10.52 -17.61 -22.62
N GLU A 556 11.18 -18.62 -22.06
CA GLU A 556 10.56 -19.91 -21.81
C GLU A 556 9.51 -19.84 -20.69
N TYR A 557 9.81 -19.13 -19.60
CA TYR A 557 8.83 -18.89 -18.53
C TYR A 557 7.61 -18.15 -19.09
N MET A 558 7.85 -17.04 -19.79
CA MET A 558 6.79 -16.24 -20.42
C MET A 558 5.95 -17.08 -21.38
N ARG A 559 6.57 -17.94 -22.21
CA ARG A 559 5.82 -18.84 -23.11
C ARG A 559 4.86 -19.77 -22.38
N ARG A 560 5.24 -20.25 -21.19
CA ARG A 560 4.42 -21.16 -20.38
C ARG A 560 3.27 -20.41 -19.68
N CYS A 561 3.50 -19.17 -19.24
CA CYS A 561 2.56 -18.44 -18.38
C CYS A 561 1.76 -17.31 -19.07
N TRP A 562 2.17 -16.85 -20.25
CA TRP A 562 1.51 -15.71 -20.93
C TRP A 562 0.05 -16.00 -21.28
N TRP A 563 -0.22 -17.14 -21.92
CA TRP A 563 -1.58 -17.54 -22.28
C TRP A 563 -2.51 -17.77 -21.08
N PRO A 564 -2.13 -18.53 -20.03
CA PRO A 564 -3.00 -18.67 -18.87
C PRO A 564 -3.24 -17.33 -18.17
N MET A 565 -2.26 -16.42 -18.12
CA MET A 565 -2.47 -15.05 -17.63
C MET A 565 -3.52 -14.29 -18.46
N MET A 566 -3.39 -14.29 -19.79
CA MET A 566 -4.38 -13.64 -20.67
C MET A 566 -5.79 -14.21 -20.47
N ILE A 567 -5.91 -15.53 -20.30
CA ILE A 567 -7.18 -16.21 -20.07
C ILE A 567 -7.78 -15.78 -18.72
N THR A 568 -7.01 -15.83 -17.64
CA THR A 568 -7.51 -15.46 -16.30
C THR A 568 -7.89 -13.98 -16.23
N VAL A 569 -7.09 -13.07 -16.78
CA VAL A 569 -7.41 -11.64 -16.86
C VAL A 569 -8.68 -11.40 -17.68
N THR A 570 -8.88 -12.13 -18.78
CA THR A 570 -10.10 -12.04 -19.59
C THR A 570 -11.33 -12.52 -18.81
N ILE A 571 -11.23 -13.61 -18.05
CA ILE A 571 -12.31 -14.08 -17.17
C ILE A 571 -12.65 -13.01 -16.14
N CYS A 572 -11.64 -12.40 -15.51
CA CYS A 572 -11.83 -11.30 -14.57
C CYS A 572 -12.50 -10.08 -15.21
N MET A 573 -12.16 -9.75 -16.47
CA MET A 573 -12.82 -8.68 -17.21
C MET A 573 -14.32 -8.94 -17.34
N PHE A 574 -14.70 -10.13 -17.81
CA PHE A 574 -16.12 -10.48 -17.95
C PHE A 574 -16.83 -10.52 -16.60
N TYR A 575 -16.18 -11.05 -15.56
CA TYR A 575 -16.71 -11.03 -14.21
C TYR A 575 -17.00 -9.60 -13.74
N LEU A 576 -16.02 -8.69 -13.84
CA LEU A 576 -16.19 -7.31 -13.40
C LEU A 576 -17.30 -6.58 -14.18
N LEU A 577 -17.40 -6.78 -15.49
CA LEU A 577 -18.41 -6.12 -16.33
C LEU A 577 -19.83 -6.69 -16.19
N LEU A 578 -19.97 -7.93 -15.70
CA LEU A 578 -21.28 -8.57 -15.51
C LEU A 578 -21.86 -8.32 -14.13
N PHE A 579 -21.00 -8.20 -13.10
CA PHE A 579 -21.42 -8.10 -11.71
C PHE A 579 -21.34 -6.69 -11.12
N TYR A 580 -20.76 -5.72 -11.85
CA TYR A 580 -20.68 -4.29 -11.51
C TYR A 580 -20.97 -3.43 -12.73
#